data_AF-A0A7K2KPS4-F1
#
_entry.id   AF-A0A7K2KPS4-F1
#
_cell.length_a   1.000
_cell.length_b   1.000
_cell.length_c   1.000
_cell.angle_alpha   90.00
_cell.angle_beta   90.00
_cell.angle_gamma   90.00
#
_symmetry.space_group_name_H-M   'P 1'
#
loop_
_entity.id
_entity.type
_entity.pdbx_description
1 polymer ?
#
loop_
_entity_poly.entity_id
_entity_poly.type
_entity_poly.pdbx_seq_one_letter_code
_entity_poly.pdbx_strand_id
1 'polypeptide(L)'
;LTVARRHGGGARSRTVPALVLPVDAALPLLVAARHHPAAHPATAAWGAAALHALHLAARGRMLPGLTADDLDAWRAGPLDADDIAHLRAVAAALPFEGHAVPVPGRGP
;
A
#
# COMPACT_ATOMS: atom_id res chain seq x y z
N LEU A 1 14.24 1.86 -10.22
CA LEU A 1 13.82 1.20 -8.97
C LEU A 1 14.30 -0.24 -8.98
N THR A 2 14.83 -0.77 -7.89
CA THR A 2 15.22 -2.20 -7.79
C THR A 2 14.09 -2.99 -7.15
N VAL A 3 13.63 -4.04 -7.82
CA VAL A 3 12.54 -4.90 -7.33
C VAL A 3 12.99 -6.36 -7.29
N ALA A 4 12.51 -7.12 -6.31
CA ALA A 4 12.64 -8.57 -6.30
C ALA A 4 11.61 -9.18 -7.24
N ARG A 5 12.04 -10.06 -8.16
CA ARG A 5 11.13 -10.83 -9.01
C ARG A 5 11.42 -12.31 -8.88
N ARG A 6 10.39 -13.15 -9.02
CA ARG A 6 10.55 -14.60 -9.09
C ARG A 6 11.49 -14.97 -10.24
N HIS A 7 12.43 -15.88 -9.96
CA HIS A 7 13.40 -16.40 -10.93
C HIS A 7 13.73 -17.85 -10.56
N GLY A 8 13.25 -18.81 -11.38
CA GLY A 8 13.34 -20.24 -11.08
C GLY A 8 12.65 -20.57 -9.75
N GLY A 9 13.36 -21.32 -8.89
CA GLY A 9 12.93 -21.67 -7.53
C GLY A 9 13.15 -20.57 -6.48
N GLY A 10 13.64 -19.39 -6.86
CA GLY A 10 13.90 -18.28 -5.93
C GLY A 10 13.40 -16.94 -6.45
N ALA A 11 13.91 -15.85 -5.88
CA ALA A 11 13.76 -14.50 -6.44
C ALA A 11 15.10 -14.03 -7.05
N ARG A 12 15.15 -12.92 -7.78
CA ARG A 12 16.35 -12.13 -8.13
C ARG A 12 16.02 -10.63 -8.11
N SER A 13 16.99 -9.78 -7.76
CA SER A 13 16.85 -8.33 -7.91
C SER A 13 16.95 -7.94 -9.38
N ARG A 14 16.12 -6.99 -9.82
CA ARG A 14 16.22 -6.38 -11.14
C ARG A 14 15.93 -4.89 -11.06
N THR A 15 16.76 -4.09 -11.73
CA THR A 15 16.47 -2.69 -11.97
C THR A 15 15.41 -2.57 -13.05
N VAL A 16 14.32 -1.88 -12.73
CA VAL A 16 13.23 -1.58 -13.65
C VAL A 16 13.04 -0.07 -13.76
N PRO A 17 12.64 0.42 -14.95
CA PRO A 17 12.06 1.75 -15.07
C PRO A 17 10.88 1.88 -14.11
N ALA A 18 10.78 3.03 -13.43
CA ALA A 18 9.69 3.32 -12.50
C ALA A 18 9.32 4.80 -12.60
N LEU A 19 8.03 5.07 -12.43
CA LEU A 19 7.51 6.42 -12.27
C LEU A 19 7.21 6.64 -10.79
N VAL A 20 7.67 7.75 -10.24
CA VAL A 20 7.31 8.19 -8.89
C VAL A 20 6.18 9.20 -9.04
N LEU A 21 5.07 8.96 -8.34
CA LEU A 21 3.90 9.82 -8.37
C LEU A 21 3.69 10.46 -6.99
N PRO A 22 3.28 11.74 -6.94
CA PRO A 22 2.73 12.28 -5.71
C PRO A 22 1.41 11.57 -5.37
N VAL A 23 1.04 11.58 -4.09
CA VAL A 23 -0.09 10.79 -3.57
C VAL A 23 -1.41 11.19 -4.21
N ASP A 24 -1.62 12.49 -4.42
CA ASP A 24 -2.81 13.04 -5.09
C ASP A 24 -3.00 12.54 -6.52
N ALA A 25 -1.90 12.38 -7.28
CA ALA A 25 -1.94 11.78 -8.61
C ALA A 25 -2.12 10.25 -8.57
N ALA A 26 -1.59 9.58 -7.54
CA ALA A 26 -1.66 8.12 -7.41
C ALA A 26 -3.05 7.62 -6.97
N LEU A 27 -3.72 8.35 -6.08
CA LEU A 27 -4.98 7.92 -5.45
C LEU A 27 -6.10 7.61 -6.47
N PRO A 28 -6.44 8.47 -7.44
CA PRO A 28 -7.47 8.17 -8.43
C PRO A 28 -7.16 6.91 -9.25
N LEU A 29 -5.88 6.71 -9.60
CA LEU A 29 -5.42 5.56 -10.38
C LEU A 29 -5.56 4.26 -9.58
N LEU A 30 -5.14 4.25 -8.32
CA LEU A 30 -5.25 3.09 -7.44
C LEU A 30 -6.71 2.72 -7.18
N VAL A 31 -7.55 3.71 -6.87
CA VAL A 31 -8.98 3.50 -6.61
C VAL A 31 -9.68 2.91 -7.84
N ALA A 32 -9.36 3.38 -9.04
CA ALA A 32 -9.90 2.83 -10.29
C ALA A 32 -9.39 1.40 -10.57
N ALA A 33 -8.10 1.14 -10.33
CA ALA A 33 -7.46 -0.12 -10.63
C ALA A 33 -7.97 -1.31 -9.80
N ARG A 34 -8.55 -1.08 -8.61
CA ARG A 34 -9.02 -2.14 -7.68
C ARG A 34 -9.98 -3.16 -8.30
N HIS A 35 -10.71 -2.78 -9.35
CA HIS A 35 -11.64 -3.64 -10.07
C HIS A 35 -11.26 -3.83 -11.54
N HIS A 36 -10.11 -3.32 -11.97
CA HIS A 36 -9.70 -3.44 -13.36
C HIS A 36 -9.25 -4.89 -13.63
N PRO A 37 -9.82 -5.60 -14.62
CA PRO A 37 -9.50 -7.02 -14.85
C PRO A 37 -8.03 -7.29 -15.15
N ALA A 38 -7.33 -6.32 -15.73
CA ALA A 38 -5.89 -6.40 -16.02
C ALA A 38 -4.99 -5.81 -14.92
N ALA A 39 -5.54 -5.38 -13.78
CA ALA A 39 -4.71 -4.84 -12.70
C ALA A 39 -3.81 -5.93 -12.12
N HIS A 40 -2.55 -5.58 -11.85
CA HIS A 40 -1.68 -6.44 -11.07
C HIS A 40 -2.29 -6.66 -9.67
N PRO A 41 -2.24 -7.86 -9.10
CA PRO A 41 -2.85 -8.14 -7.79
C PRO A 41 -2.39 -7.18 -6.68
N ALA A 42 -1.11 -6.81 -6.66
CA ALA A 42 -0.58 -5.79 -5.73
C ALA A 42 -1.23 -4.42 -5.92
N THR A 43 -1.45 -3.98 -7.16
CA THR A 43 -2.11 -2.71 -7.48
C THR A 43 -3.56 -2.73 -7.04
N ALA A 44 -4.26 -3.85 -7.24
CA ALA A 44 -5.64 -4.00 -6.81
C ALA A 44 -5.77 -3.96 -5.27
N ALA A 45 -4.88 -4.65 -4.54
CA ALA A 45 -4.83 -4.64 -3.09
C ALA A 45 -4.54 -3.22 -2.52
N TRP A 46 -3.57 -2.51 -3.09
CA TRP A 46 -3.31 -1.10 -2.73
C TRP A 46 -4.48 -0.18 -3.11
N GLY A 47 -5.23 -0.48 -4.17
CA GLY A 47 -6.47 0.21 -4.51
C GLY A 47 -7.57 0.05 -3.47
N ALA A 48 -7.72 -1.16 -2.93
CA ALA A 48 -8.63 -1.42 -1.81
C ALA A 48 -8.19 -0.67 -0.53
N ALA A 49 -6.88 -0.71 -0.21
CA ALA A 49 -6.31 0.03 0.92
C ALA A 49 -6.56 1.55 0.79
N ALA A 50 -6.29 2.12 -0.39
CA ALA A 50 -6.47 3.54 -0.68
C ALA A 50 -7.93 3.97 -0.50
N LEU A 51 -8.88 3.20 -1.05
CA LEU A 51 -10.30 3.51 -0.89
C LEU A 51 -10.74 3.41 0.57
N HIS A 52 -10.25 2.42 1.31
CA HIS A 52 -10.55 2.28 2.73
C HIS A 52 -10.04 3.48 3.55
N ALA A 53 -8.80 3.92 3.29
CA ALA A 53 -8.24 5.11 3.93
C ALA A 53 -9.04 6.39 3.62
N LEU A 54 -9.51 6.55 2.37
CA LEU A 54 -10.37 7.67 1.99
C LEU A 54 -11.72 7.63 2.71
N HIS A 55 -12.33 6.44 2.87
CA HIS A 55 -13.56 6.29 3.65
C HIS A 55 -13.37 6.63 5.13
N LEU A 56 -12.24 6.25 5.73
CA LEU A 56 -11.90 6.63 7.10
C LEU A 56 -11.79 8.15 7.23
N ALA A 57 -11.06 8.81 6.32
CA ALA A 57 -10.92 10.26 6.29
C ALA A 57 -12.27 10.97 6.10
N ALA A 58 -13.09 10.51 5.15
CA ALA A 58 -14.42 11.09 4.88
C ALA A 58 -15.38 10.95 6.08
N ARG A 59 -15.24 9.89 6.88
CA ARG A 59 -15.99 9.69 8.13
C ARG A 59 -15.38 10.44 9.33
N GLY A 60 -14.37 11.28 9.12
CA GLY A 60 -13.70 12.03 10.19
C GLY A 60 -12.89 11.16 11.15
N ARG A 61 -12.46 9.96 10.73
CA ARG A 61 -11.69 9.01 11.56
C ARG A 61 -10.19 9.27 11.44
N MET A 62 -9.79 10.54 11.52
CA MET A 62 -8.39 10.95 11.52
C MET A 62 -8.11 11.70 12.82
N LEU A 63 -7.28 11.10 13.66
CA LEU A 63 -6.90 11.69 14.95
C LEU A 63 -5.55 12.39 14.80
N PRO A 64 -5.45 13.69 15.10
CA PRO A 64 -4.17 14.38 15.16
C PRO A 64 -3.37 13.89 16.38
N GLY A 65 -2.05 13.99 16.28
CA GLY A 65 -1.11 13.66 17.34
C GLY A 65 0.29 14.15 16.98
N LEU A 66 1.26 13.78 17.80
CA LEU A 66 2.67 14.10 17.60
C LEU A 66 3.49 12.80 17.62
N THR A 67 4.54 12.75 16.80
CA THR A 67 5.57 11.70 16.93
C THR A 67 6.41 11.94 18.19
N ALA A 68 7.28 10.99 18.55
CA ALA A 68 8.23 11.16 19.65
C ALA A 68 9.20 12.33 19.43
N ASP A 69 9.41 12.72 18.16
CA ASP A 69 10.28 13.82 17.74
C ASP A 69 9.51 15.14 17.52
N ASP A 70 8.31 15.26 18.08
CA ASP A 70 7.46 16.47 18.03
C ASP A 70 7.00 16.88 16.62
N LEU A 71 6.82 15.90 15.73
CA LEU A 71 6.29 16.12 14.38
C LEU A 71 4.79 15.84 14.33
N ASP A 72 4.04 16.69 13.63
CA ASP A 72 2.63 16.50 13.36
C ASP A 72 2.38 15.11 12.73
N ALA A 73 1.52 14.33 13.39
CA ALA A 73 1.15 13.00 12.98
C ALA A 73 -0.38 12.86 12.91
N TRP A 74 -0.82 12.01 11.99
CA TRP A 74 -2.22 11.67 11.84
C TRP A 74 -2.36 10.16 11.88
N ARG A 75 -3.26 9.67 12.72
CA ARG A 75 -3.58 8.23 12.79
C ARG A 75 -5.04 8.00 12.42
N ALA A 76 -5.28 6.97 11.63
CA ALA A 76 -6.65 6.51 11.40
C ALA A 76 -7.24 5.95 12.70
N GLY A 77 -8.44 6.39 13.07
CA GLY A 77 -9.19 5.80 14.17
C GLY A 77 -10.19 6.74 14.86
N PRO A 78 -10.89 6.23 15.89
CA PRO A 78 -10.93 4.82 16.29
C PRO A 78 -11.52 3.95 15.18
N LEU A 79 -11.00 2.74 14.98
CA LEU A 79 -11.50 1.81 13.97
C LEU A 79 -12.61 0.94 14.57
N ASP A 80 -13.71 0.78 13.85
CA ASP A 80 -14.74 -0.20 14.23
C ASP A 80 -14.34 -1.63 13.79
N ALA A 81 -15.19 -2.61 14.11
CA ALA A 81 -14.90 -4.02 13.81
C ALA A 81 -14.79 -4.28 12.29
N ASP A 82 -15.60 -3.60 11.48
CA ASP A 82 -15.62 -3.75 10.03
C ASP A 82 -14.38 -3.11 9.41
N ASP A 83 -13.95 -1.96 9.92
CA ASP A 83 -12.70 -1.31 9.53
C ASP A 83 -11.49 -2.22 9.78
N ILE A 84 -11.43 -2.82 10.97
CA ILE A 84 -10.34 -3.75 11.32
C ILE A 84 -10.39 -5.00 10.44
N ALA A 85 -11.59 -5.55 10.20
CA ALA A 85 -11.76 -6.72 9.35
C ALA A 85 -11.31 -6.43 7.92
N HIS A 86 -11.69 -5.28 7.36
CA HIS A 86 -11.30 -4.86 6.03
C HIS A 86 -9.78 -4.66 5.92
N LEU A 87 -9.17 -3.93 6.87
CA LEU A 87 -7.73 -3.73 6.90
C LEU A 87 -6.97 -5.07 6.93
N ARG A 88 -7.42 -6.01 7.76
CA ARG A 88 -6.82 -7.35 7.84
C ARG A 88 -7.01 -8.15 6.56
N ALA A 89 -8.18 -8.06 5.92
CA ALA A 89 -8.44 -8.73 4.66
C ALA A 89 -7.53 -8.21 3.54
N VAL A 90 -7.34 -6.89 3.47
CA VAL A 90 -6.40 -6.27 2.52
C VAL A 90 -4.96 -6.73 2.79
N ALA A 91 -4.53 -6.72 4.06
CA ALA A 91 -3.19 -7.18 4.42
C ALA A 91 -2.96 -8.66 4.08
N ALA A 92 -3.96 -9.52 4.29
CA ALA A 92 -3.90 -10.94 3.96
C ALA A 92 -3.91 -11.21 2.45
N ALA A 93 -4.55 -10.34 1.66
CA ALA A 93 -4.60 -10.44 0.20
C ALA A 93 -3.39 -9.80 -0.52
N LEU A 94 -2.57 -9.02 0.20
CA LEU A 94 -1.44 -8.30 -0.39
C LEU A 94 -0.34 -9.30 -0.80
N PRO A 95 -0.02 -9.44 -2.10
CA PRO A 95 1.05 -10.31 -2.53
C PRO A 95 2.42 -9.73 -2.16
N PHE A 96 3.48 -10.54 -2.27
CA PHE A 96 4.82 -10.14 -1.84
C PHE A 96 5.36 -8.90 -2.59
N GLU A 97 4.98 -8.70 -3.85
CA GLU A 97 5.34 -7.50 -4.62
C GLU A 97 4.73 -6.22 -4.03
N GLY A 98 3.67 -6.34 -3.24
CA GLY A 98 2.95 -5.23 -2.62
C GLY A 98 3.55 -4.74 -1.30
N HIS A 99 4.38 -5.51 -0.61
CA HIS A 99 4.89 -5.13 0.71
C HIS A 99 5.96 -4.03 0.70
N ALA A 100 6.54 -3.71 -0.47
CA ALA A 100 7.61 -2.71 -0.62
C ALA A 100 8.81 -2.89 0.33
N VAL A 101 9.00 -4.10 0.89
CA VAL A 101 10.08 -4.40 1.83
C VAL A 101 11.39 -4.55 1.05
N PRO A 102 12.42 -3.73 1.33
CA PRO A 102 13.75 -3.94 0.77
C PRO A 102 14.29 -5.29 1.23
N VAL A 103 14.82 -6.11 0.32
CA VAL A 103 15.48 -7.37 0.67
C VAL A 103 16.95 -7.06 1.02
N PRO A 104 17.38 -7.18 2.29
CA PRO A 104 18.76 -6.91 2.67
C PRO A 104 19.71 -7.95 2.07
N GLY A 105 20.94 -7.54 1.73
CA GLY A 105 22.02 -8.46 1.33
C GLY A 105 21.96 -8.99 -0.10
N ARG A 106 21.02 -8.54 -0.93
CA ARG A 106 20.99 -8.88 -2.35
C ARG A 106 21.71 -7.80 -3.16
N GLY A 107 23.04 -7.95 -3.25
CA GLY A 107 23.87 -7.13 -4.13
C GLY A 107 23.51 -7.30 -5.62
N PRO A 108 24.06 -6.45 -6.50
CA PRO A 108 24.02 -6.68 -7.95
C PRO A 108 24.57 -8.07 -8.32
#